data_AF-A0A3Z2QZV9-F1
#
_entry.id   AF-A0A3Z2QZV9-F1
#
_cell.length_a   1.000
_cell.length_b   1.000
_cell.length_c   1.000
_cell.angle_alpha   90.00
_cell.angle_beta   90.00
_cell.angle_gamma   90.00
#
_symmetry.space_group_name_H-M   'P 1'
#
loop_
_entity.id
_entity.type
_entity.pdbx_description
1 polymer ?
#
loop_
_entity_poly.entity_id
_entity_poly.type
_entity_poly.pdbx_seq_one_letter_code
_entity_poly.pdbx_strand_id
1 'polypeptide(L)'
;MLIYILYLTYKYKWYLLNEQNLIKQKLFWLSIGIPVLSFFYFGIFAWWGKVPVLSAHGYTRFYEISKFPLMLLASSVPLGAIVNNIHRTIQTETQLSRTEHQIELVKAKNKSDSFYAHQKSYADIFKTVPSFIVSREFTEHDDGKKYIELSISHPYILYMNIFTKSSIEEGYSKEISSLFMGRVQDYYKNINKAIKSCYNKETSYDIQVISLQMLEINIIQLCRELGIDYRYEKHEFILFDSIEEKPFTTSFSDEKQIKQMVTGLRELLVHVYMLIGLSPEVFQTPKGLWDFIPDYGNDCSKLYPAILPADRN
;
A
#
# COMPACT_ATOMS: atom_id res chain seq x y z
N MET A 1 57.75 -5.06 -31.95
CA MET A 1 57.40 -4.48 -30.63
C MET A 1 55.97 -3.95 -30.60
N LEU A 2 55.59 -2.98 -31.45
CA LEU A 2 54.22 -2.43 -31.50
C LEU A 2 53.13 -3.50 -31.71
N ILE A 3 53.33 -4.44 -32.65
CA ILE A 3 52.41 -5.56 -32.89
C ILE A 3 52.23 -6.43 -31.64
N TYR A 4 53.29 -6.64 -30.87
CA TYR A 4 53.24 -7.39 -29.62
C TYR A 4 52.47 -6.62 -28.54
N ILE A 5 52.67 -5.31 -28.42
CA ILE A 5 51.90 -4.45 -27.50
C ILE A 5 50.41 -4.44 -27.87
N LEU A 6 50.08 -4.37 -29.16
CA LEU A 6 48.69 -4.45 -29.65
C LEU A 6 48.08 -5.83 -29.35
N TYR A 7 48.83 -6.91 -29.57
CA TYR A 7 48.41 -8.27 -29.22
C TYR A 7 48.13 -8.40 -27.72
N LEU A 8 49.02 -7.90 -26.85
CA LEU A 8 48.80 -7.90 -25.39
C LEU A 8 47.59 -7.06 -25.00
N THR A 9 47.44 -5.87 -25.60
CA THR A 9 46.31 -4.96 -25.36
C THR A 9 44.98 -5.64 -25.65
N TYR A 10 44.92 -6.38 -26.77
CA TYR A 10 43.74 -7.15 -27.14
C TYR A 10 43.52 -8.35 -26.20
N LYS A 11 44.55 -9.18 -25.99
CA LYS A 11 44.49 -10.38 -25.15
C LYS A 11 44.04 -10.09 -23.72
N TYR A 12 44.55 -9.02 -23.12
CA TYR A 12 44.23 -8.62 -21.76
C TYR A 12 43.11 -7.56 -21.66
N LYS A 13 42.45 -7.25 -22.78
CA LYS A 13 41.35 -6.27 -22.87
C LYS A 13 41.67 -4.90 -22.26
N TRP A 14 42.90 -4.42 -22.43
CA TRP A 14 43.31 -3.11 -21.89
C TRP A 14 42.62 -1.93 -22.56
N TYR A 15 41.88 -2.17 -23.64
CA TYR A 15 41.03 -1.19 -24.32
C TYR A 15 39.68 -0.96 -23.62
N LEU A 16 39.28 -1.79 -22.66
CA LEU A 16 38.06 -1.57 -21.88
C LEU A 16 38.35 -0.57 -20.75
N LEU A 17 37.53 0.47 -20.71
CA LEU A 17 37.50 1.45 -19.62
C LEU A 17 36.39 1.08 -18.63
N ASN A 18 36.55 1.48 -17.39
CA ASN A 18 35.52 1.37 -16.36
C ASN A 18 35.43 2.66 -15.54
N GLU A 19 34.52 2.69 -14.57
CA GLU A 19 34.22 3.87 -13.74
C GLU A 19 35.33 4.25 -12.75
N GLN A 20 36.32 3.39 -12.55
CA GLN A 20 37.44 3.66 -11.64
C GLN A 20 38.31 4.81 -12.17
N ASN A 21 39.12 5.42 -11.31
CA ASN A 21 39.99 6.54 -11.64
C ASN A 21 40.78 6.33 -12.96
N LEU A 22 40.83 7.38 -13.80
CA LEU A 22 41.51 7.38 -15.11
C LEU A 22 42.95 6.86 -15.04
N ILE A 23 43.69 7.18 -13.97
CA ILE A 23 45.10 6.78 -13.80
C ILE A 23 45.23 5.25 -13.67
N LYS A 24 44.20 4.55 -13.19
CA LYS A 24 44.17 3.09 -13.14
C LYS A 24 43.87 2.46 -14.50
N GLN A 25 43.38 3.23 -15.47
CA GLN A 25 42.99 2.74 -16.77
C GLN A 25 44.22 2.48 -17.64
N LYS A 26 44.39 1.24 -18.08
CA LYS A 26 45.53 0.85 -18.91
C LYS A 26 45.50 1.51 -20.29
N LEU A 27 44.31 1.75 -20.84
CA LEU A 27 44.15 2.49 -22.10
C LEU A 27 44.71 3.90 -22.03
N PHE A 28 44.60 4.57 -20.88
CA PHE A 28 45.17 5.91 -20.67
C PHE A 28 46.69 5.87 -20.79
N TRP A 29 47.35 4.94 -20.11
CA TRP A 29 48.80 4.77 -20.22
C TRP A 29 49.24 4.31 -21.61
N LEU A 30 48.45 3.50 -22.32
CA LEU A 30 48.74 3.14 -23.71
C LEU A 30 48.64 4.35 -24.65
N SER A 31 47.68 5.26 -24.41
CA SER A 31 47.50 6.48 -25.21
C SER A 31 48.69 7.45 -25.13
N ILE A 32 49.49 7.35 -24.06
CA ILE A 32 50.73 8.11 -23.87
C ILE A 32 51.95 7.27 -24.27
N GLY A 33 52.02 6.04 -23.78
CA GLY A 33 53.17 5.16 -23.93
C GLY A 33 53.44 4.72 -25.37
N ILE A 34 52.41 4.46 -26.18
CA ILE A 34 52.58 4.07 -27.59
C ILE A 34 53.23 5.21 -28.40
N PRO A 35 52.71 6.46 -28.36
CA PRO A 35 53.38 7.63 -28.92
C PRO A 35 54.84 7.81 -28.48
N VAL A 36 55.10 7.71 -27.17
CA VAL A 36 56.46 7.88 -26.61
C VAL A 36 57.41 6.78 -27.09
N LEU A 37 57.00 5.51 -27.05
CA LEU A 37 57.82 4.40 -27.55
C LEU A 37 58.06 4.51 -29.06
N SER A 38 57.06 4.98 -29.82
CA SER A 38 57.19 5.18 -31.25
C SER A 38 58.14 6.32 -31.58
N PHE A 39 58.13 7.42 -30.81
CA PHE A 39 59.10 8.51 -30.95
C PHE A 39 60.54 8.01 -30.85
N PHE A 40 60.87 7.22 -29.82
CA PHE A 40 62.22 6.67 -29.67
C PHE A 40 62.55 5.64 -30.75
N TYR A 41 61.62 4.73 -31.07
CA TYR A 41 61.84 3.70 -32.08
C TYR A 41 62.17 4.31 -33.45
N PHE A 42 61.35 5.25 -33.95
CA PHE A 42 61.61 5.91 -35.23
C PHE A 42 62.71 6.97 -35.14
N GLY A 43 62.91 7.58 -33.95
CA GLY A 43 64.00 8.50 -33.69
C GLY A 43 65.38 7.86 -33.87
N ILE A 44 65.58 6.63 -33.39
CA ILE A 44 66.85 5.91 -33.57
C ILE A 44 67.24 5.81 -35.06
N PHE A 45 66.28 5.55 -35.95
CA PHE A 45 66.54 5.51 -37.39
C PHE A 45 66.79 6.91 -37.97
N ALA A 46 66.03 7.91 -37.52
CA ALA A 46 66.17 9.30 -37.99
C ALA A 46 67.52 9.93 -37.57
N TRP A 47 68.06 9.52 -36.43
CA TRP A 47 69.30 10.06 -35.85
C TRP A 47 70.54 9.21 -36.15
N TRP A 48 70.37 8.08 -36.85
CA TRP A 48 71.46 7.15 -37.10
C TRP A 48 72.63 7.84 -37.82
N GLY A 49 73.83 7.74 -37.24
CA GLY A 49 75.04 8.37 -37.78
C GLY A 49 75.06 9.90 -37.69
N LYS A 50 74.21 10.53 -36.87
CA LYS A 50 74.22 11.98 -36.59
C LYS A 50 74.74 12.24 -35.18
N VAL A 51 75.46 13.34 -34.99
CA VAL A 51 75.95 13.80 -33.68
C VAL A 51 75.12 15.00 -33.22
N PRO A 52 74.64 15.04 -31.96
CA PRO A 52 73.93 16.19 -31.43
C PRO A 52 74.81 17.46 -31.46
N VAL A 53 74.27 18.55 -32.01
CA VAL A 53 74.92 19.86 -32.02
C VAL A 53 74.00 20.84 -31.31
N LEU A 54 74.47 21.43 -30.20
CA LEU A 54 73.70 22.38 -29.39
C LEU A 54 73.87 23.81 -29.92
N SER A 55 73.43 24.05 -31.15
CA SER A 55 73.42 25.37 -31.80
C SER A 55 72.08 25.61 -32.48
N ALA A 56 71.77 26.86 -32.83
CA ALA A 56 70.54 27.19 -33.56
C ALA A 56 70.38 26.32 -34.82
N HIS A 57 71.45 26.19 -35.61
CA HIS A 57 71.47 25.32 -36.80
C HIS A 57 71.29 23.83 -36.44
N GLY A 58 71.88 23.38 -35.33
CA GLY A 58 71.71 22.02 -34.81
C GLY A 58 70.27 21.69 -34.41
N TYR A 59 69.57 22.63 -33.76
CA TYR A 59 68.14 22.48 -33.42
C TYR A 59 67.25 22.45 -34.66
N THR A 60 67.48 23.33 -35.64
CA THR A 60 66.75 23.31 -36.92
C THR A 60 66.91 21.96 -37.62
N ARG A 61 68.15 21.47 -37.71
CA ARG A 61 68.43 20.17 -38.33
C ARG A 61 67.80 19.01 -37.56
N PHE A 62 67.84 19.03 -36.22
CA PHE A 62 67.18 18.02 -35.38
C PHE A 62 65.67 18.01 -35.62
N TYR A 63 65.04 19.18 -35.66
CA TYR A 63 63.61 19.29 -35.97
C TYR A 63 63.30 18.72 -37.35
N GLU A 64 64.07 19.08 -38.37
CA GLU A 64 63.87 18.61 -39.74
C GLU A 64 63.95 17.09 -39.89
N ILE A 65 64.97 16.45 -39.30
CA ILE A 65 65.11 15.00 -39.36
C ILE A 65 64.12 14.27 -38.45
N SER A 66 63.61 14.93 -37.40
CA SER A 66 62.72 14.34 -36.40
C SER A 66 61.24 14.65 -36.64
N LYS A 67 60.86 15.26 -37.77
CA LYS A 67 59.45 15.63 -38.05
C LYS A 67 58.48 14.48 -37.81
N PHE A 68 58.78 13.28 -38.34
CA PHE A 68 57.93 12.12 -38.19
C PHE A 68 57.89 11.58 -36.75
N PRO A 69 59.04 11.31 -36.07
CA PRO A 69 59.04 10.99 -34.64
C PRO A 69 58.28 12.00 -33.78
N LEU A 70 58.52 13.30 -33.98
CA LEU A 70 57.88 14.37 -33.20
C LEU A 70 56.37 14.42 -33.42
N MET A 71 55.90 14.15 -34.65
CA MET A 71 54.46 14.03 -34.93
C MET A 71 53.83 12.85 -34.18
N LEU A 72 54.53 11.70 -34.11
CA LEU A 72 54.08 10.57 -33.32
C LEU A 72 54.02 10.91 -31.83
N LEU A 73 55.05 11.57 -31.28
CA LEU A 73 55.06 12.03 -29.89
C LEU A 73 53.89 12.99 -29.62
N ALA A 74 53.68 13.96 -30.52
CA ALA A 74 52.61 14.94 -30.41
C ALA A 74 51.22 14.29 -30.39
N SER A 75 51.03 13.12 -31.00
CA SER A 75 49.76 12.38 -30.96
C SER A 75 49.36 11.88 -29.55
N SER A 76 50.30 11.85 -28.60
CA SER A 76 50.01 11.51 -27.19
C SER A 76 48.95 12.43 -26.56
N VAL A 77 48.97 13.72 -26.91
CA VAL A 77 48.06 14.72 -26.35
C VAL A 77 46.61 14.48 -26.84
N PRO A 78 46.31 14.42 -28.15
CA PRO A 78 44.95 14.16 -28.62
C PRO A 78 44.45 12.76 -28.23
N LEU A 79 45.32 11.74 -28.23
CA LEU A 79 44.91 10.39 -27.79
C LEU A 79 44.55 10.35 -26.30
N GLY A 80 45.35 10.97 -25.44
CA GLY A 80 45.04 11.09 -24.01
C GLY A 80 43.75 11.87 -23.76
N ALA A 81 43.51 12.94 -24.53
CA ALA A 81 42.27 13.72 -24.45
C ALA A 81 41.03 12.89 -24.85
N ILE A 82 41.12 12.10 -25.92
CA ILE A 82 40.04 11.20 -26.35
C ILE A 82 39.72 10.17 -25.26
N VAL A 83 40.74 9.50 -24.71
CA VAL A 83 40.53 8.50 -23.64
C VAL A 83 39.90 9.12 -22.40
N ASN A 84 40.35 10.32 -22.01
CA ASN A 84 39.76 11.05 -20.88
C ASN A 84 38.29 11.40 -21.11
N ASN A 85 37.92 11.83 -22.32
CA ASN A 85 36.52 12.15 -22.63
C ASN A 85 35.63 10.90 -22.63
N ILE A 86 36.09 9.80 -23.23
CA ILE A 86 35.36 8.52 -23.20
C ILE A 86 35.18 8.03 -21.76
N HIS A 87 36.23 8.11 -20.95
CA HIS A 87 36.19 7.72 -19.54
C HIS A 87 35.18 8.55 -18.74
N ARG A 88 35.15 9.87 -18.94
CA ARG A 88 34.16 10.77 -18.32
C ARG A 88 32.73 10.39 -18.70
N THR A 89 32.49 10.02 -19.95
CA THR A 89 31.17 9.55 -20.40
C THR A 89 30.76 8.27 -19.66
N ILE A 90 31.64 7.27 -19.59
CA ILE A 90 31.37 6.01 -18.87
C ILE A 90 31.08 6.26 -17.39
N GLN A 91 31.84 7.14 -16.74
CA GLN A 91 31.59 7.51 -15.35
C GLN A 91 30.23 8.20 -15.17
N THR A 92 29.87 9.08 -16.10
CA THR A 92 28.59 9.79 -16.07
C THR A 92 27.42 8.82 -16.25
N GLU A 93 27.49 7.92 -17.24
CA GLU A 93 26.49 6.86 -17.46
C GLU A 93 26.34 5.96 -16.23
N THR A 94 27.45 5.55 -15.61
CA THR A 94 27.41 4.72 -14.39
C THR A 94 26.75 5.46 -13.22
N GLN A 95 27.02 6.76 -13.06
CA GLN A 95 26.40 7.58 -12.02
C GLN A 95 24.91 7.77 -12.25
N LEU A 96 24.50 8.03 -13.50
CA LEU A 96 23.10 8.14 -13.88
C LEU A 96 22.34 6.85 -13.57
N SER A 97 22.86 5.71 -14.00
CA SER A 97 22.25 4.40 -13.73
C SER A 97 22.11 4.11 -12.23
N ARG A 98 23.14 4.41 -11.41
CA ARG A 98 23.06 4.26 -9.95
C ARG A 98 22.00 5.18 -9.33
N THR A 99 21.89 6.40 -9.85
CA THR A 99 20.91 7.39 -9.38
C THR A 99 19.49 6.95 -9.73
N GLU A 100 19.26 6.48 -10.96
CA GLU A 100 17.96 5.94 -11.39
C GLU A 100 17.53 4.76 -10.50
N HIS A 101 18.42 3.81 -10.26
CA HIS A 101 18.15 2.69 -9.37
C HIS A 101 17.84 3.14 -7.94
N GLN A 102 18.58 4.13 -7.41
CA GLN A 102 18.30 4.69 -6.09
C GLN A 102 16.94 5.39 -6.04
N ILE A 103 16.54 6.12 -7.10
CA ILE A 103 15.23 6.75 -7.20
C ILE A 103 14.12 5.69 -7.18
N GLU A 104 14.28 4.57 -7.87
CA GLU A 104 13.32 3.47 -7.87
C GLU A 104 13.17 2.85 -6.47
N LEU A 105 14.28 2.57 -5.78
CA LEU A 105 14.26 2.04 -4.41
C LEU A 105 13.58 3.02 -3.43
N VAL A 106 13.88 4.32 -3.55
CA VAL A 106 13.26 5.35 -2.72
C VAL A 106 11.76 5.48 -3.02
N LYS A 107 11.35 5.41 -4.30
CA LYS A 107 9.93 5.41 -4.67
C LYS A 107 9.20 4.21 -4.06
N ALA A 108 9.75 3.00 -4.18
CA ALA A 108 9.17 1.80 -3.60
C ALA A 108 9.04 1.90 -2.07
N LYS A 109 10.10 2.39 -1.39
CA LYS A 109 10.08 2.63 0.05
C LYS A 109 9.01 3.67 0.44
N ASN A 110 8.96 4.80 -0.24
CA ASN A 110 8.00 5.87 0.06
C ASN A 110 6.56 5.40 -0.12
N LYS A 111 6.27 4.57 -1.14
CA LYS A 111 4.95 3.95 -1.32
C LYS A 111 4.59 3.08 -0.11
N SER A 112 5.45 2.14 0.27
CA SER A 112 5.26 1.27 1.44
C SER A 112 5.08 2.06 2.74
N ASP A 113 5.97 3.02 3.02
CA ASP A 113 5.92 3.88 4.21
C ASP A 113 4.59 4.66 4.26
N SER A 114 4.15 5.18 3.12
CA SER A 114 2.88 5.92 3.02
C SER A 114 1.66 5.03 3.29
N PHE A 115 1.66 3.78 2.80
CA PHE A 115 0.61 2.81 3.04
C PHE A 115 0.50 2.49 4.54
N TYR A 116 1.61 2.11 5.18
CA TYR A 116 1.60 1.75 6.60
C TYR A 116 1.26 2.94 7.50
N ALA A 117 1.74 4.14 7.17
CA ALA A 117 1.39 5.34 7.91
C ALA A 117 -0.11 5.63 7.88
N HIS A 118 -0.72 5.55 6.69
CA HIS A 118 -2.16 5.77 6.50
C HIS A 118 -2.99 4.68 7.20
N GLN A 119 -2.64 3.42 7.00
CA GLN A 119 -3.29 2.28 7.65
C GLN A 119 -3.26 2.38 9.17
N LYS A 120 -2.09 2.69 9.75
CA LYS A 120 -1.95 2.86 11.19
C LYS A 120 -2.77 4.04 11.70
N SER A 121 -2.69 5.19 11.03
CA SER A 121 -3.45 6.39 11.42
C SER A 121 -4.94 6.11 11.48
N TYR A 122 -5.52 5.49 10.45
CA TYR A 122 -6.94 5.17 10.44
C TYR A 122 -7.29 4.05 11.41
N ALA A 123 -6.43 3.05 11.57
CA ALA A 123 -6.67 2.00 12.57
C ALA A 123 -6.72 2.57 14.00
N ASP A 124 -5.90 3.59 14.30
CA ASP A 124 -5.94 4.28 15.59
C ASP A 124 -7.16 5.21 15.71
N ILE A 125 -7.55 5.90 14.63
CA ILE A 125 -8.81 6.68 14.58
C ILE A 125 -10.03 5.78 14.82
N PHE A 126 -10.10 4.59 14.22
CA PHE A 126 -11.24 3.70 14.40
C PHE A 126 -11.38 3.17 15.83
N LYS A 127 -10.29 3.11 16.61
CA LYS A 127 -10.35 2.77 18.04
C LYS A 127 -10.97 3.88 18.89
N THR A 128 -11.07 5.11 18.38
CA THR A 128 -11.73 6.21 19.11
C THR A 128 -13.23 6.25 18.88
N VAL A 129 -13.77 5.40 18.00
CA VAL A 129 -15.21 5.27 17.80
C VAL A 129 -15.83 4.67 19.08
N PRO A 130 -16.90 5.26 19.63
CA PRO A 130 -17.48 4.80 20.89
C PRO A 130 -18.01 3.37 20.76
N SER A 131 -17.89 2.60 21.84
CA SER A 131 -18.58 1.32 21.98
C SER A 131 -20.03 1.52 22.40
N PHE A 132 -20.85 0.49 22.20
CA PHE A 132 -22.21 0.46 22.72
C PHE A 132 -22.50 -0.86 23.44
N ILE A 133 -23.47 -0.85 24.34
CA ILE A 133 -23.77 -1.99 25.20
C ILE A 133 -25.12 -2.60 24.79
N VAL A 134 -25.15 -3.92 24.71
CA VAL A 134 -26.36 -4.73 24.51
C VAL A 134 -26.56 -5.58 25.76
N SER A 135 -27.74 -5.46 26.39
CA SER A 135 -28.11 -6.33 27.50
C SER A 135 -28.36 -7.74 26.98
N ARG A 136 -27.93 -8.76 27.73
CA ARG A 136 -28.19 -10.16 27.38
C ARG A 136 -28.51 -11.01 28.60
N GLU A 137 -29.59 -11.80 28.51
CA GLU A 137 -29.84 -12.90 29.43
C GLU A 137 -28.97 -14.09 29.02
N PHE A 138 -27.93 -14.39 29.80
CA PHE A 138 -27.12 -15.59 29.61
C PHE A 138 -27.80 -16.79 30.25
N THR A 139 -27.69 -17.93 29.58
CA THR A 139 -28.18 -19.24 30.08
C THR A 139 -27.31 -19.84 31.18
N GLU A 140 -26.14 -19.25 31.49
CA GLU A 140 -25.21 -19.73 32.52
C GLU A 140 -25.03 -18.72 33.67
N HIS A 141 -24.84 -19.25 34.88
CA HIS A 141 -24.69 -18.58 36.19
C HIS A 141 -23.43 -17.67 36.31
N ASP A 142 -23.23 -16.74 35.37
CA ASP A 142 -22.13 -15.78 35.42
C ASP A 142 -22.71 -14.35 35.41
N ASP A 143 -22.92 -13.82 36.62
CA ASP A 143 -23.46 -12.46 36.85
C ASP A 143 -22.63 -11.35 36.17
N GLY A 144 -21.37 -11.64 35.81
CA GLY A 144 -20.47 -10.73 35.09
C GLY A 144 -20.77 -10.56 33.59
N LYS A 145 -21.72 -11.30 33.03
CA LYS A 145 -22.00 -11.32 31.58
C LYS A 145 -23.35 -10.73 31.15
N LYS A 146 -24.11 -10.05 32.01
CA LYS A 146 -25.43 -9.47 31.65
C LYS A 146 -25.41 -8.45 30.49
N TYR A 147 -24.22 -8.02 30.07
CA TYR A 147 -24.03 -7.01 29.05
C TYR A 147 -22.89 -7.40 28.13
N ILE A 148 -23.05 -7.09 26.84
CA ILE A 148 -22.03 -7.23 25.82
C ILE A 148 -21.71 -5.85 25.28
N GLU A 149 -20.44 -5.47 25.37
CA GLU A 149 -19.93 -4.27 24.74
C GLU A 149 -19.49 -4.59 23.30
N LEU A 150 -20.09 -3.92 22.33
CA LEU A 150 -19.71 -4.00 20.92
C LEU A 150 -18.92 -2.76 20.51
N SER A 151 -17.79 -2.99 19.85
CA SER A 151 -16.89 -1.95 19.36
C SER A 151 -16.15 -2.45 18.12
N ILE A 152 -15.43 -1.54 17.44
CA ILE A 152 -14.58 -1.88 16.29
C ILE A 152 -13.36 -2.67 16.79
N SER A 153 -13.52 -3.99 16.87
CA SER A 153 -12.49 -4.93 17.33
C SER A 153 -11.35 -5.15 16.33
N HIS A 154 -11.62 -4.99 15.03
CA HIS A 154 -10.69 -5.27 13.94
C HIS A 154 -10.50 -4.03 13.04
N PRO A 155 -9.86 -2.96 13.55
CA PRO A 155 -9.76 -1.68 12.84
C PRO A 155 -8.97 -1.78 11.52
N TYR A 156 -8.02 -2.72 11.42
CA TYR A 156 -7.30 -2.99 10.17
C TYR A 156 -8.19 -3.62 9.10
N ILE A 157 -9.14 -4.48 9.47
CA ILE A 157 -10.09 -5.07 8.52
C ILE A 157 -11.02 -3.96 8.00
N LEU A 158 -11.54 -3.12 8.89
CA LEU A 158 -12.35 -1.96 8.50
C LEU A 158 -11.58 -1.04 7.54
N TYR A 159 -10.31 -0.76 7.83
CA TYR A 159 -9.45 0.01 6.92
C TYR A 159 -9.36 -0.63 5.53
N MET A 160 -9.10 -1.94 5.44
CA MET A 160 -8.98 -2.63 4.15
C MET A 160 -10.31 -2.69 3.38
N ASN A 161 -11.44 -2.72 4.09
CA ASN A 161 -12.76 -2.63 3.47
C ASN A 161 -13.02 -1.23 2.88
N ILE A 162 -12.59 -0.17 3.59
CA ILE A 162 -12.80 1.23 3.18
C ILE A 162 -11.84 1.64 2.06
N PHE A 163 -10.54 1.40 2.21
CA PHE A 163 -9.50 1.90 1.32
C PHE A 163 -8.89 0.80 0.44
N THR A 164 -9.74 0.12 -0.34
CA THR A 164 -9.35 -1.06 -1.14
C THR A 164 -8.29 -0.80 -2.20
N LYS A 165 -8.07 0.47 -2.58
CA LYS A 165 -7.01 0.88 -3.53
C LYS A 165 -5.67 1.17 -2.86
N SER A 166 -5.58 1.10 -1.54
CA SER A 166 -4.31 1.26 -0.82
C SER A 166 -3.57 -0.09 -0.77
N SER A 167 -2.29 -0.10 -1.15
CA SER A 167 -1.44 -1.31 -1.09
C SER A 167 0.01 -0.95 -0.80
N ILE A 168 0.85 -1.96 -0.54
CA ILE A 168 2.30 -1.74 -0.32
C ILE A 168 2.97 -1.26 -1.62
N GLU A 169 2.51 -1.79 -2.76
CA GLU A 169 3.07 -1.55 -4.09
C GLU A 169 2.66 -0.21 -4.69
N GLU A 170 1.46 0.27 -4.37
CA GLU A 170 0.92 1.54 -4.87
C GLU A 170 0.92 2.67 -3.84
N GLY A 171 1.07 2.34 -2.56
CA GLY A 171 0.98 3.29 -1.45
C GLY A 171 -0.44 3.51 -0.97
N TYR A 172 -0.67 4.60 -0.24
CA TYR A 172 -2.01 4.93 0.23
C TYR A 172 -2.87 5.60 -0.85
N SER A 173 -4.17 5.35 -0.78
CA SER A 173 -5.19 6.07 -1.52
C SER A 173 -6.21 6.66 -0.55
N LYS A 174 -6.64 7.90 -0.80
CA LYS A 174 -7.72 8.57 -0.07
C LYS A 174 -9.11 8.19 -0.59
N GLU A 175 -9.17 7.44 -1.68
CA GLU A 175 -10.43 7.05 -2.30
C GLU A 175 -11.14 5.99 -1.47
N ILE A 176 -12.38 6.27 -1.11
CA ILE A 176 -13.24 5.34 -0.38
C ILE A 176 -13.93 4.41 -1.36
N SER A 177 -13.91 3.12 -1.03
CA SER A 177 -14.52 2.06 -1.81
C SER A 177 -16.03 2.26 -1.95
N SER A 178 -16.50 2.41 -3.20
CA SER A 178 -17.92 2.43 -3.52
C SER A 178 -18.63 1.12 -3.18
N LEU A 179 -17.90 0.00 -3.21
CA LEU A 179 -18.42 -1.30 -2.80
C LEU A 179 -18.68 -1.34 -1.30
N PHE A 180 -17.78 -0.79 -0.48
CA PHE A 180 -18.01 -0.66 0.96
C PHE A 180 -19.23 0.21 1.26
N MET A 181 -19.30 1.40 0.64
CA MET A 181 -20.43 2.30 0.82
C MET A 181 -21.76 1.63 0.43
N GLY A 182 -21.80 0.98 -0.73
CA GLY A 182 -22.97 0.25 -1.21
C GLY A 182 -23.40 -0.86 -0.25
N ARG A 183 -22.47 -1.75 0.16
CA ARG A 183 -22.78 -2.86 1.08
C ARG A 183 -23.33 -2.36 2.41
N VAL A 184 -22.67 -1.38 3.03
CA VAL A 184 -23.11 -0.82 4.31
C VAL A 184 -24.52 -0.21 4.20
N GLN A 185 -24.78 0.56 3.15
CA GLN A 185 -26.10 1.17 2.93
C GLN A 185 -27.17 0.12 2.64
N ASP A 186 -26.83 -0.94 1.89
CA ASP A 186 -27.77 -2.02 1.57
C ASP A 186 -28.13 -2.84 2.81
N TYR A 187 -27.15 -3.18 3.66
CA TYR A 187 -27.41 -3.85 4.94
C TYR A 187 -28.31 -2.97 5.84
N TYR A 188 -28.02 -1.68 5.94
CA TYR A 188 -28.83 -0.74 6.72
C TYR A 188 -30.28 -0.63 6.21
N LYS A 189 -30.46 -0.56 4.88
CA LYS A 189 -31.79 -0.54 4.23
C LYS A 189 -32.55 -1.84 4.46
N ASN A 190 -31.87 -2.99 4.41
CA ASN A 190 -32.48 -4.29 4.64
C ASN A 190 -32.92 -4.49 6.09
N ILE A 191 -32.12 -4.00 7.06
CA ILE A 191 -32.52 -3.95 8.48
C ILE A 191 -33.80 -3.11 8.62
N ASN A 192 -33.82 -1.91 8.02
CA ASN A 192 -35.01 -1.05 8.01
C ASN A 192 -36.24 -1.72 7.39
N LYS A 193 -36.06 -2.45 6.28
CA LYS A 193 -37.15 -3.18 5.62
C LYS A 193 -37.71 -4.30 6.52
N ALA A 194 -36.84 -5.02 7.23
CA ALA A 194 -37.24 -6.07 8.16
C ALA A 194 -37.96 -5.54 9.41
N ILE A 195 -37.58 -4.36 9.91
CA ILE A 195 -38.31 -3.67 10.98
C ILE A 195 -39.69 -3.22 10.46
N LYS A 196 -39.72 -2.61 9.27
CA LYS A 196 -40.96 -2.10 8.67
C LYS A 196 -42.01 -3.20 8.43
N SER A 197 -41.60 -4.41 8.03
CA SER A 197 -42.55 -5.51 7.79
C SER A 197 -43.31 -5.93 9.05
N CYS A 198 -42.75 -5.69 10.24
CA CYS A 198 -43.38 -6.03 11.52
C CYS A 198 -44.10 -4.86 12.19
N TYR A 199 -44.08 -3.65 11.62
CA TYR A 199 -44.67 -2.44 12.23
C TYR A 199 -46.21 -2.44 12.30
N ASN A 200 -46.87 -3.33 11.53
CA ASN A 200 -48.33 -3.43 11.53
C ASN A 200 -48.82 -4.32 12.69
N LYS A 201 -49.91 -3.91 13.35
CA LYS A 201 -50.43 -4.57 14.57
C LYS A 201 -50.94 -6.02 14.40
N GLU A 202 -51.04 -6.53 13.17
CA GLU A 202 -51.58 -7.87 12.84
C GLU A 202 -50.60 -8.69 11.99
N THR A 203 -49.30 -8.58 12.24
CA THR A 203 -48.29 -9.35 11.49
C THR A 203 -48.28 -10.82 11.93
N SER A 204 -48.43 -11.74 10.98
CA SER A 204 -48.43 -13.19 11.25
C SER A 204 -47.10 -13.69 11.82
N TYR A 205 -47.16 -14.84 12.51
CA TYR A 205 -45.99 -15.51 13.08
C TYR A 205 -44.87 -15.72 12.03
N ASP A 206 -45.22 -16.27 10.87
CA ASP A 206 -44.26 -16.52 9.78
C ASP A 206 -43.53 -15.25 9.33
N ILE A 207 -44.25 -14.13 9.23
CA ILE A 207 -43.65 -12.86 8.82
C ILE A 207 -42.71 -12.36 9.92
N GLN A 208 -43.05 -12.53 11.20
CA GLN A 208 -42.15 -12.18 12.31
C GLN A 208 -40.87 -13.02 12.26
N VAL A 209 -40.95 -14.33 12.05
CA VAL A 209 -39.77 -15.22 11.92
C VAL A 209 -38.89 -14.81 10.74
N ILE A 210 -39.46 -14.67 9.55
CA ILE A 210 -38.70 -14.28 8.34
C ILE A 210 -38.05 -12.91 8.53
N SER A 211 -38.77 -11.95 9.12
CA SER A 211 -38.25 -10.61 9.34
C SER A 211 -37.12 -10.60 10.37
N LEU A 212 -37.25 -11.38 11.45
CA LEU A 212 -36.18 -11.51 12.46
C LEU A 212 -34.91 -12.13 11.85
N GLN A 213 -35.05 -13.21 11.08
CA GLN A 213 -33.91 -13.85 10.40
C GLN A 213 -33.22 -12.89 9.42
N MET A 214 -34.00 -12.17 8.63
CA MET A 214 -33.46 -11.18 7.69
C MET A 214 -32.75 -10.03 8.42
N LEU A 215 -33.34 -9.53 9.51
CA LEU A 215 -32.72 -8.51 10.36
C LEU A 215 -31.38 -9.01 10.90
N GLU A 216 -31.35 -10.22 11.44
CA GLU A 216 -30.18 -10.82 12.05
C GLU A 216 -29.04 -11.05 11.05
N ILE A 217 -29.34 -11.60 9.87
CA ILE A 217 -28.35 -11.78 8.80
C ILE A 217 -27.71 -10.44 8.42
N ASN A 218 -28.52 -9.39 8.23
CA ASN A 218 -28.00 -8.09 7.83
C ASN A 218 -27.20 -7.41 8.96
N ILE A 219 -27.56 -7.63 10.23
CA ILE A 219 -26.76 -7.19 11.39
C ILE A 219 -25.39 -7.89 11.38
N ILE A 220 -25.36 -9.22 11.20
CA ILE A 220 -24.11 -9.99 11.16
C ILE A 220 -23.19 -9.49 10.05
N GLN A 221 -23.74 -9.28 8.84
CA GLN A 221 -22.95 -8.78 7.71
C GLN A 221 -22.45 -7.35 7.95
N LEU A 222 -23.29 -6.48 8.51
CA LEU A 222 -22.90 -5.12 8.87
C LEU A 222 -21.77 -5.11 9.91
N CYS A 223 -21.88 -5.91 10.97
CA CYS A 223 -20.82 -6.07 11.96
C CYS A 223 -19.49 -6.50 11.32
N ARG A 224 -19.53 -7.46 10.39
CA ARG A 224 -18.32 -7.94 9.67
C ARG A 224 -17.69 -6.85 8.81
N GLU A 225 -18.50 -6.09 8.06
CA GLU A 225 -18.00 -4.95 7.27
C GLU A 225 -17.35 -3.88 8.15
N LEU A 226 -17.91 -3.65 9.34
CA LEU A 226 -17.41 -2.69 10.32
C LEU A 226 -16.23 -3.21 11.16
N GLY A 227 -15.82 -4.47 11.00
CA GLY A 227 -14.75 -5.07 11.81
C GLY A 227 -15.14 -5.32 13.27
N ILE A 228 -16.42 -5.53 13.54
CA ILE A 228 -16.97 -5.84 14.87
C ILE A 228 -17.04 -7.37 15.05
N ASP A 229 -16.53 -7.89 16.17
CA ASP A 229 -16.55 -9.31 16.51
C ASP A 229 -17.94 -9.76 16.98
N TYR A 230 -18.83 -10.07 16.01
CA TYR A 230 -20.14 -10.64 16.29
C TYR A 230 -20.10 -12.17 16.31
N ARG A 231 -19.94 -12.75 17.50
CA ARG A 231 -19.82 -14.21 17.69
C ARG A 231 -21.18 -14.93 17.69
N TYR A 232 -21.86 -14.99 16.55
CA TYR A 232 -23.20 -15.57 16.41
C TYR A 232 -23.38 -16.93 17.13
N GLU A 233 -22.52 -17.91 16.87
CA GLU A 233 -22.63 -19.30 17.38
C GLU A 233 -22.63 -19.41 18.92
N LYS A 234 -22.02 -18.46 19.63
CA LYS A 234 -21.97 -18.48 21.10
C LYS A 234 -23.29 -18.09 21.76
N HIS A 235 -24.28 -17.71 20.96
CA HIS A 235 -25.46 -17.00 21.43
C HIS A 235 -26.75 -17.53 20.83
N GLU A 236 -26.76 -18.75 20.29
CA GLU A 236 -27.98 -19.33 19.71
C GLU A 236 -29.01 -19.67 20.81
N PHE A 237 -30.18 -19.04 20.71
CA PHE A 237 -31.37 -19.38 21.47
C PHE A 237 -32.31 -20.18 20.58
N ILE A 238 -32.85 -21.27 21.11
CA ILE A 238 -33.87 -22.07 20.42
C ILE A 238 -35.24 -21.53 20.85
N LEU A 239 -36.00 -21.03 19.88
CA LEU A 239 -37.39 -20.61 20.08
C LEU A 239 -38.31 -21.68 19.51
N PHE A 240 -39.33 -22.04 20.29
CA PHE A 240 -40.34 -23.01 19.92
C PHE A 240 -41.67 -22.32 19.66
N ASP A 241 -42.25 -22.57 18.49
CA ASP A 241 -43.64 -22.25 18.23
C ASP A 241 -44.54 -23.26 18.98
N SER A 242 -45.48 -22.75 19.78
CA SER A 242 -46.53 -23.57 20.39
C SER A 242 -47.54 -24.13 19.38
N ILE A 243 -47.57 -23.61 18.15
CA ILE A 243 -48.55 -23.95 17.10
C ILE A 243 -47.95 -24.89 16.04
N GLU A 244 -46.74 -24.62 15.52
CA GLU A 244 -46.11 -25.44 14.46
C GLU A 244 -45.09 -26.49 14.93
N GLU A 245 -44.69 -26.53 16.21
CA GLU A 245 -43.62 -27.41 16.75
C GLU A 245 -42.26 -27.32 16.00
N LYS A 246 -42.05 -26.30 15.15
CA LYS A 246 -40.78 -26.11 14.43
C LYS A 246 -39.84 -25.21 15.24
N PRO A 247 -38.66 -25.71 15.66
CA PRO A 247 -37.67 -24.87 16.29
C PRO A 247 -37.02 -23.95 15.25
N PHE A 248 -36.83 -22.68 15.61
CA PHE A 248 -35.92 -21.80 14.89
C PHE A 248 -34.92 -21.19 15.88
N THR A 249 -33.73 -20.89 15.39
CA THR A 249 -32.65 -20.31 16.21
C THR A 249 -32.47 -18.83 15.90
N THR A 250 -32.19 -18.05 16.93
CA THR A 250 -31.78 -16.64 16.81
C THR A 250 -30.75 -16.32 17.87
N SER A 251 -29.91 -15.32 17.64
CA SER A 251 -28.94 -14.84 18.62
C SER A 251 -29.48 -13.80 19.60
N PHE A 252 -30.74 -13.40 19.46
CA PHE A 252 -31.40 -12.44 20.35
C PHE A 252 -32.29 -13.16 21.36
N SER A 253 -32.09 -12.92 22.66
CA SER A 253 -32.98 -13.53 23.67
C SER A 253 -34.28 -12.75 23.89
N ASP A 254 -34.28 -11.45 23.60
CA ASP A 254 -35.43 -10.56 23.75
C ASP A 254 -35.37 -9.41 22.74
N GLU A 255 -36.47 -8.66 22.62
CA GLU A 255 -36.60 -7.58 21.67
C GLU A 255 -35.79 -6.32 22.07
N LYS A 256 -35.54 -6.14 23.37
CA LYS A 256 -34.69 -5.03 23.87
C LYS A 256 -33.26 -5.16 23.34
N GLN A 257 -32.70 -6.36 23.19
CA GLN A 257 -31.37 -6.55 22.57
C GLN A 257 -31.34 -6.08 21.13
N ILE A 258 -32.40 -6.39 20.37
CA ILE A 258 -32.52 -6.00 18.96
C ILE A 258 -32.50 -4.48 18.87
N LYS A 259 -33.32 -3.79 19.68
CA LYS A 259 -33.38 -2.33 19.73
C LYS A 259 -32.04 -1.68 20.06
N GLN A 260 -31.34 -2.21 21.06
CA GLN A 260 -30.00 -1.75 21.43
C GLN A 260 -28.99 -1.98 20.30
N MET A 261 -29.04 -3.14 19.64
CA MET A 261 -28.15 -3.49 18.54
C MET A 261 -28.32 -2.56 17.34
N VAL A 262 -29.55 -2.36 16.86
CA VAL A 262 -29.79 -1.51 15.67
C VAL A 262 -29.51 -0.04 15.96
N THR A 263 -29.80 0.44 17.17
CA THR A 263 -29.49 1.81 17.59
C THR A 263 -27.99 2.04 17.69
N GLY A 264 -27.27 1.13 18.37
CA GLY A 264 -25.82 1.21 18.53
C GLY A 264 -25.07 1.11 17.20
N LEU A 265 -25.47 0.20 16.32
CA LEU A 265 -24.88 0.09 14.97
C LEU A 265 -25.13 1.33 14.12
N ARG A 266 -26.32 1.93 14.22
CA ARG A 266 -26.62 3.19 13.54
C ARG A 266 -25.70 4.32 14.04
N GLU A 267 -25.50 4.44 15.34
CA GLU A 267 -24.59 5.44 15.90
C GLU A 267 -23.14 5.21 15.46
N LEU A 268 -22.67 3.97 15.48
CA LEU A 268 -21.35 3.61 14.94
C LEU A 268 -21.20 4.02 13.48
N LEU A 269 -22.21 3.74 12.64
CA LEU A 269 -22.18 4.09 11.22
C LEU A 269 -22.05 5.60 10.99
N VAL A 270 -22.80 6.39 11.75
CA VAL A 270 -22.70 7.85 11.73
C VAL A 270 -21.28 8.29 12.07
N HIS A 271 -20.70 7.77 13.16
CA HIS A 271 -19.32 8.11 13.56
C HIS A 271 -18.29 7.69 12.52
N VAL A 272 -18.37 6.47 12.00
CA VAL A 272 -17.44 5.96 10.98
C VAL A 272 -17.52 6.82 9.72
N TYR A 273 -18.72 7.13 9.23
CA TYR A 273 -18.88 7.98 8.04
C TYR A 273 -18.29 9.37 8.23
N MET A 274 -18.53 10.01 9.37
CA MET A 274 -17.93 11.32 9.69
C MET A 274 -16.39 11.25 9.72
N LEU A 275 -15.81 10.21 10.35
CA LEU A 275 -14.36 10.05 10.46
C LEU A 275 -13.67 9.82 9.13
N ILE A 276 -14.34 9.18 8.17
CA ILE A 276 -13.82 8.99 6.82
C ILE A 276 -14.22 10.12 5.86
N GLY A 277 -14.93 11.15 6.33
CA GLY A 277 -15.29 12.32 5.53
C GLY A 277 -16.49 12.12 4.59
N LEU A 278 -17.36 11.16 4.87
CA LEU A 278 -18.63 10.96 4.18
C LEU A 278 -19.79 11.62 4.94
N SER A 279 -20.86 11.99 4.22
CA SER A 279 -22.10 12.46 4.84
C SER A 279 -22.87 11.30 5.48
N PRO A 280 -23.22 11.37 6.78
CA PRO A 280 -23.99 10.33 7.47
C PRO A 280 -25.51 10.45 7.25
N GLU A 281 -25.97 11.35 6.38
CA GLU A 281 -27.40 11.64 6.14
C GLU A 281 -28.26 10.41 5.87
N VAL A 282 -27.70 9.39 5.21
CA VAL A 282 -28.39 8.12 4.91
C VAL A 282 -28.83 7.38 6.19
N PHE A 283 -28.13 7.59 7.31
CA PHE A 283 -28.45 7.00 8.61
C PHE A 283 -29.17 7.98 9.54
N GLN A 284 -29.35 9.24 9.12
CA GLN A 284 -29.93 10.31 9.92
C GLN A 284 -31.16 10.92 9.24
N THR A 285 -31.94 10.09 8.54
CA THR A 285 -33.10 10.63 7.82
C THR A 285 -34.17 11.12 8.79
N PRO A 286 -34.90 12.20 8.45
CA PRO A 286 -35.97 12.72 9.29
C PRO A 286 -37.05 11.67 9.60
N LYS A 287 -37.66 11.82 10.78
CA LYS A 287 -38.77 10.98 11.26
C LYS A 287 -39.91 10.92 10.23
N GLY A 288 -40.46 9.71 10.01
CA GLY A 288 -41.59 9.47 9.11
C GLY A 288 -41.24 9.21 7.64
N LEU A 289 -39.95 9.11 7.29
CA LEU A 289 -39.49 8.68 5.97
C LEU A 289 -39.29 7.15 5.93
N TRP A 290 -38.14 6.66 5.43
CA TRP A 290 -37.89 5.22 5.28
C TRP A 290 -37.01 4.63 6.39
N ASP A 291 -36.43 5.46 7.27
CA ASP A 291 -35.63 5.02 8.41
C ASP A 291 -36.51 4.82 9.64
N PHE A 292 -36.83 3.56 9.91
CA PHE A 292 -37.65 3.10 11.03
C PHE A 292 -36.81 2.81 12.27
N ILE A 293 -35.48 2.72 12.15
CA ILE A 293 -34.59 2.40 13.29
C ILE A 293 -34.71 3.41 14.44
N PRO A 294 -34.71 4.74 14.22
CA PRO A 294 -34.84 5.72 15.31
C PRO A 294 -36.18 5.61 16.05
N ASP A 295 -37.26 5.35 15.33
CA ASP A 295 -38.58 5.17 15.94
C ASP A 295 -38.62 3.84 16.70
N TYR A 296 -38.19 2.74 16.07
CA TYR A 296 -38.18 1.42 16.69
C TYR A 296 -37.29 1.32 17.95
N GLY A 297 -36.09 1.90 17.91
CA GLY A 297 -35.15 1.87 19.03
C GLY A 297 -35.64 2.61 20.27
N ASN A 298 -36.49 3.64 20.09
CA ASN A 298 -37.02 4.47 21.18
C ASN A 298 -38.47 4.15 21.56
N ASP A 299 -39.20 3.40 20.74
CA ASP A 299 -40.58 3.03 20.99
C ASP A 299 -40.68 1.89 22.02
N CYS A 300 -41.72 1.91 22.85
CA CYS A 300 -42.09 0.83 23.77
C CYS A 300 -42.86 -0.30 23.07
N SER A 301 -43.27 -0.13 21.81
CA SER A 301 -43.97 -1.16 21.03
C SER A 301 -43.11 -2.41 20.80
N LYS A 302 -43.78 -3.57 20.72
CA LYS A 302 -43.16 -4.87 20.42
C LYS A 302 -43.53 -5.30 19.01
N LEU A 303 -42.53 -5.50 18.18
CA LEU A 303 -42.67 -5.97 16.79
C LEU A 303 -42.68 -7.49 16.69
N TYR A 304 -42.13 -8.17 17.69
CA TYR A 304 -41.95 -9.63 17.68
C TYR A 304 -42.68 -10.35 18.83
N PRO A 305 -43.93 -9.97 19.20
CA PRO A 305 -44.59 -10.49 20.40
C PRO A 305 -45.00 -11.97 20.30
N ALA A 306 -45.04 -12.54 19.09
CA ALA A 306 -45.41 -13.94 18.90
C ALA A 306 -44.22 -14.90 18.97
N ILE A 307 -42.99 -14.38 18.84
CA ILE A 307 -41.77 -15.20 18.75
C ILE A 307 -40.78 -14.94 19.89
N LEU A 308 -40.69 -13.70 20.40
CA LEU A 308 -39.76 -13.34 21.46
C LEU A 308 -40.48 -13.21 22.81
N PRO A 309 -39.85 -13.65 23.91
CA PRO A 309 -40.43 -13.52 25.24
C PRO A 309 -40.65 -12.05 25.59
N ALA A 310 -41.68 -11.77 26.40
CA ALA A 310 -41.88 -10.43 26.92
C ALA A 310 -40.72 -10.06 27.85
N ASP A 311 -40.14 -8.86 27.66
CA ASP A 311 -39.17 -8.25 28.59
C ASP A 311 -39.54 -8.57 30.04
N ARG A 312 -38.72 -9.37 30.71
CA ARG A 312 -38.82 -9.61 32.13
C ARG A 312 -38.16 -8.41 32.80
N ASN A 313 -38.99 -7.54 33.40
CA ASN A 313 -38.55 -6.34 34.10
C ASN A 313 -37.46 -6.61 35.14
#